data_AF-A0A165D3B5-F1
#
_entry.id   AF-A0A165D3B5-F1
#
_cell.length_a   1.000
_cell.length_b   1.000
_cell.length_c   1.000
_cell.angle_alpha   90.00
_cell.angle_beta   90.00
_cell.angle_gamma   90.00
#
_symmetry.space_group_name_H-M   'P 1'
#
loop_
_entity.id
_entity.type
_entity.pdbx_description
1 polymer ?
#
loop_
_entity_poly.entity_id
_entity_poly.type
_entity_poly.pdbx_seq_one_letter_code
_entity_poly.pdbx_strand_id
1 'polypeptide(L)'
;METDSETSEMYRYRWTPSHELSLERFLSKYKPSRTKDDGRHPWIWIERPVAESHLWDEGAADMARGILAEATEKVLEIKRDRAVPWHADGETGVRSKQELQEEVRAQAVIDIERICRESGATCGKWIFFVPRHRIDRVWLRLARSVVEGDLATTVAWEAKVSTVRTDDTDKQHLICLYLPNIYEKKAATEVLEVLVGQVGLTPMHAKPDMYTHIGLYTKHPSGIRPTIWKAKDLLSEEALQELQNEYGSSHRGRKQSKAASARRCD
;
A
#
# COMPACT_ATOMS: atom_id res chain seq x y z
N MET A 1 27.90 -11.51 -33.30
CA MET A 1 26.68 -11.22 -34.05
C MET A 1 25.71 -12.34 -33.78
N GLU A 2 24.72 -12.07 -32.95
CA GLU A 2 23.37 -12.65 -33.01
C GLU A 2 22.55 -11.79 -32.07
N THR A 3 21.98 -10.76 -32.68
CA THR A 3 20.99 -9.85 -32.09
C THR A 3 19.68 -10.61 -31.94
N ASP A 4 19.41 -11.13 -30.75
CA ASP A 4 18.03 -11.45 -30.36
C ASP A 4 17.39 -10.17 -29.82
N SER A 5 16.69 -9.52 -30.75
CA SER A 5 15.60 -8.60 -30.51
C SER A 5 14.46 -9.34 -29.80
N GLU A 6 14.64 -9.66 -28.53
CA GLU A 6 13.52 -10.00 -27.64
C GLU A 6 12.77 -8.69 -27.34
N THR A 7 11.71 -8.46 -28.11
CA THR A 7 10.67 -7.50 -27.77
C THR A 7 10.32 -7.67 -26.29
N SER A 8 10.53 -6.61 -25.50
CA SER A 8 10.05 -6.48 -24.11
C SER A 8 8.73 -7.23 -23.92
N GLU A 9 8.78 -8.45 -23.36
CA GLU A 9 7.59 -9.27 -23.16
C GLU A 9 6.72 -8.55 -22.13
N MET A 10 5.65 -7.92 -22.62
CA MET A 10 4.68 -7.21 -21.79
C MET A 10 4.17 -8.14 -20.68
N TYR A 11 4.37 -7.74 -19.42
CA TYR A 11 4.02 -8.54 -18.23
C TYR A 11 2.58 -9.09 -18.34
N ARG A 12 2.45 -10.43 -18.40
CA ARG A 12 1.20 -11.12 -18.79
C ARG A 12 -0.04 -10.71 -18.00
N TYR A 13 0.12 -10.44 -16.70
CA TYR A 13 -0.97 -10.10 -15.80
C TYR A 13 -1.02 -8.60 -15.49
N ARG A 14 -0.61 -7.74 -16.41
CA ARG A 14 -0.73 -6.28 -16.26
C ARG A 14 -1.74 -5.75 -17.25
N TRP A 15 -2.73 -5.01 -16.76
CA TRP A 15 -3.69 -4.28 -17.58
C TRP A 15 -3.38 -2.78 -17.57
N THR A 16 -3.38 -2.19 -18.76
CA THR A 16 -3.33 -0.75 -19.03
C THR A 16 -4.45 -0.41 -20.03
N PRO A 17 -4.78 0.87 -20.28
CA PRO A 17 -5.77 1.22 -21.30
C PRO A 17 -5.38 0.77 -22.73
N SER A 18 -4.10 0.50 -22.99
CA SER A 18 -3.61 -0.03 -24.26
C SER A 18 -3.63 -1.56 -24.35
N HIS A 19 -4.11 -2.26 -23.33
CA HIS A 19 -4.20 -3.72 -23.34
C HIS A 19 -5.19 -4.22 -24.41
N GLU A 20 -4.88 -5.35 -25.05
CA GLU A 20 -5.74 -6.02 -26.05
C GLU A 20 -7.14 -6.43 -25.55
N LEU A 21 -7.37 -6.41 -24.24
CA LEU A 21 -8.61 -6.85 -23.59
C LEU A 21 -9.19 -5.64 -22.88
N SER A 22 -10.51 -5.49 -22.97
CA SER A 22 -11.21 -4.58 -22.05
C SER A 22 -10.96 -4.98 -20.60
N LEU A 23 -11.03 -4.00 -19.69
CA LEU A 23 -10.86 -4.22 -18.26
C LEU A 23 -11.72 -5.38 -17.75
N GLU A 24 -12.99 -5.43 -18.17
CA GLU A 24 -13.94 -6.50 -17.81
C GLU A 24 -13.51 -7.89 -18.23
N ARG A 25 -13.03 -8.02 -19.48
CA ARG A 25 -12.56 -9.31 -20.00
C ARG A 25 -11.27 -9.72 -19.31
N PHE A 26 -10.37 -8.79 -19.05
CA PHE A 26 -9.14 -9.02 -18.33
C PHE A 26 -9.41 -9.54 -16.90
N LEU A 27 -10.24 -8.82 -16.13
CA LEU A 27 -10.59 -9.19 -14.75
C LEU A 27 -11.39 -10.50 -14.67
N SER A 28 -12.17 -10.81 -15.70
CA SER A 28 -12.88 -12.10 -15.80
C SER A 28 -11.93 -13.27 -16.09
N LYS A 29 -10.90 -13.03 -16.91
CA LYS A 29 -9.89 -14.02 -17.30
C LYS A 29 -8.89 -14.29 -16.17
N TYR A 30 -8.40 -13.25 -15.51
CA TYR A 30 -7.36 -13.32 -14.49
C TYR A 30 -7.93 -13.02 -13.09
N LYS A 31 -8.58 -14.03 -12.51
CA LYS A 31 -9.15 -13.95 -11.16
C LYS A 31 -8.06 -14.23 -10.12
N PRO A 32 -7.80 -13.33 -9.15
CA PRO A 32 -6.76 -13.54 -8.15
C PRO A 32 -6.91 -14.84 -7.38
N SER A 33 -8.13 -15.31 -7.13
CA SER A 33 -8.39 -16.58 -6.41
C SER A 33 -7.95 -17.84 -7.17
N ARG A 34 -7.69 -17.74 -8.48
CA ARG A 34 -7.42 -18.85 -9.40
C ARG A 34 -6.11 -18.71 -10.18
N THR A 35 -5.62 -17.49 -10.39
CA THR A 35 -4.33 -17.27 -11.04
C THR A 35 -3.23 -17.76 -10.10
N LYS A 36 -2.48 -18.78 -10.52
CA LYS A 36 -1.36 -19.32 -9.76
C LYS A 36 -0.10 -18.50 -10.00
N ASP A 37 0.70 -18.36 -8.96
CA ASP A 37 2.07 -17.87 -9.06
C ASP A 37 2.91 -18.89 -9.85
N ASP A 38 3.44 -18.47 -10.98
CA ASP A 38 4.32 -19.27 -11.84
C ASP A 38 5.80 -19.01 -11.53
N GLY A 39 6.10 -18.26 -10.46
CA GLY A 39 7.44 -17.84 -10.06
C GLY A 39 7.97 -16.63 -10.83
N ARG A 40 7.29 -16.19 -11.90
CA ARG A 40 7.64 -15.02 -12.71
C ARG A 40 6.63 -13.89 -12.56
N HIS A 41 5.37 -14.22 -12.33
CA HIS A 41 4.25 -13.29 -12.29
C HIS A 41 3.45 -13.40 -10.99
N PRO A 42 4.05 -13.04 -9.84
CA PRO A 42 3.38 -13.16 -8.54
C PRO A 42 2.22 -12.16 -8.36
N TRP A 43 1.99 -11.25 -9.29
CA TRP A 43 1.05 -10.13 -9.18
C TRP A 43 0.12 -10.05 -10.39
N ILE A 44 -1.10 -9.60 -10.16
CA ILE A 44 -1.98 -9.06 -11.21
C ILE A 44 -2.03 -7.56 -11.00
N TRP A 45 -1.76 -6.79 -12.05
CA TRP A 45 -1.69 -5.33 -12.05
C TRP A 45 -2.82 -4.72 -12.86
N ILE A 46 -3.25 -3.56 -12.40
CA ILE A 46 -4.08 -2.63 -13.14
C ILE A 46 -3.52 -1.24 -12.95
N GLU A 47 -3.39 -0.52 -14.06
CA GLU A 47 -2.75 0.77 -14.11
C GLU A 47 -3.59 1.71 -14.97
N ARG A 48 -3.74 2.95 -14.51
CA ARG A 48 -4.15 4.05 -15.37
C ARG A 48 -2.95 4.94 -15.69
N PRO A 49 -2.96 5.63 -16.84
CA PRO A 49 -1.91 6.57 -17.18
C PRO A 49 -1.83 7.67 -16.13
N VAL A 50 -0.61 7.92 -15.63
CA VAL A 50 -0.31 9.08 -14.79
C VAL A 50 0.30 10.20 -15.62
N ALA A 51 0.02 11.44 -15.24
CA ALA A 51 0.58 12.61 -15.88
C ALA A 51 2.09 12.80 -15.56
N GLU A 52 2.54 12.27 -14.42
CA GLU A 52 3.91 12.38 -13.95
C GLU A 52 4.52 10.99 -13.77
N SER A 53 5.72 10.81 -14.28
CA SER A 53 6.50 9.59 -14.06
C SER A 53 7.19 9.70 -12.69
N HIS A 54 6.80 8.85 -11.75
CA HIS A 54 7.45 8.74 -10.45
C HIS A 54 8.67 7.82 -10.59
N LEU A 55 9.77 8.39 -11.10
CA LEU A 55 10.99 7.65 -11.28
C LEU A 55 11.61 7.30 -9.93
N TRP A 56 11.99 6.04 -9.82
CA TRP A 56 12.78 5.54 -8.71
C TRP A 56 14.19 6.14 -8.74
N ASP A 57 14.68 6.56 -7.58
CA ASP A 57 16.04 7.09 -7.39
C ASP A 57 16.85 6.12 -6.51
N GLU A 58 17.77 5.38 -7.12
CA GLU A 58 18.62 4.43 -6.41
C GLU A 58 19.63 5.15 -5.49
N GLY A 59 20.08 6.35 -5.85
CA GLY A 59 20.97 7.15 -4.99
C GLY A 59 20.27 7.61 -3.72
N ALA A 60 19.00 8.00 -3.82
CA ALA A 60 18.16 8.26 -2.66
C ALA A 60 18.00 7.02 -1.77
N ALA A 61 17.86 5.84 -2.38
CA ALA A 61 17.76 4.58 -1.66
C ALA A 61 19.05 4.20 -0.94
N ASP A 62 20.21 4.44 -1.55
CA ASP A 62 21.52 4.26 -0.89
C ASP A 62 21.68 5.15 0.34
N MET A 63 21.32 6.44 0.22
CA MET A 63 21.35 7.36 1.37
C MET A 63 20.40 6.91 2.48
N ALA A 64 19.17 6.50 2.13
CA ALA A 64 18.20 6.00 3.10
C ALA A 64 18.63 4.68 3.76
N ARG A 65 19.32 3.78 3.03
CA ARG A 65 19.97 2.58 3.60
C ARG A 65 21.05 2.96 4.61
N GLY A 66 21.87 3.97 4.32
CA GLY A 66 22.88 4.49 5.24
C GLY A 66 22.27 4.95 6.57
N ILE A 67 21.24 5.80 6.50
CA ILE A 67 20.52 6.27 7.71
C ILE A 67 19.90 5.11 8.48
N LEU A 68 19.28 4.15 7.80
CA LEU A 68 18.67 3.00 8.46
C LEU A 68 19.73 2.13 9.16
N ALA A 69 20.89 1.93 8.54
CA ALA A 69 22.00 1.17 9.12
C ALA A 69 22.55 1.88 10.37
N GLU A 70 22.82 3.17 10.30
CA GLU A 70 23.31 3.98 11.42
C GLU A 70 22.32 3.98 12.60
N ALA A 71 21.03 4.19 12.32
CA ALA A 71 19.98 4.13 13.34
C ALA A 71 19.87 2.74 13.98
N THR A 72 20.07 1.69 13.19
CA THR A 72 20.08 0.30 13.69
C THR A 72 21.24 0.08 14.65
N GLU A 73 22.44 0.52 14.30
CA GLU A 73 23.62 0.41 15.15
C GLU A 73 23.42 1.14 16.48
N LYS A 74 23.03 2.42 16.43
CA LYS A 74 22.74 3.24 17.62
C LYS A 74 21.69 2.60 18.54
N VAL A 75 20.60 2.07 17.99
CA VAL A 75 19.56 1.36 18.78
C VAL A 75 20.13 0.13 19.48
N LEU A 76 20.99 -0.63 18.80
CA LEU A 76 21.64 -1.82 19.38
C LEU A 76 22.67 -1.46 20.44
N GLU A 77 23.41 -0.36 20.27
CA GLU A 77 24.32 0.18 21.28
C GLU A 77 23.58 0.58 22.54
N ILE A 78 22.52 1.40 22.43
CA ILE A 78 21.66 1.80 23.56
C ILE A 78 21.11 0.56 24.27
N LYS A 79 20.72 -0.48 23.52
CA LYS A 79 20.22 -1.72 24.09
C LYS A 79 21.28 -2.44 24.94
N ARG A 80 22.54 -2.44 24.49
CA ARG A 80 23.68 -3.12 25.14
C ARG A 80 24.29 -2.31 26.28
N ASP A 81 24.12 -0.99 26.28
CA ASP A 81 24.67 -0.12 27.29
C ASP A 81 24.09 -0.44 28.68
N ARG A 82 24.95 -0.78 29.64
CA ARG A 82 24.54 -1.09 31.02
C ARG A 82 24.41 0.14 31.90
N ALA A 83 24.96 1.28 31.48
CA ALA A 83 24.87 2.54 32.21
C ALA A 83 23.52 3.23 32.00
N VAL A 84 22.84 2.97 30.87
CA VAL A 84 21.51 3.54 30.61
C VAL A 84 20.44 2.74 31.35
N PRO A 85 19.63 3.38 32.22
CA PRO A 85 18.59 2.70 32.96
C PRO A 85 17.43 2.27 32.06
N TRP A 86 16.68 1.27 32.50
CA TRP A 86 15.49 0.80 31.78
C TRP A 86 14.31 1.77 31.92
N HIS A 87 14.19 2.42 33.08
CA HIS A 87 13.17 3.43 33.38
C HIS A 87 13.82 4.81 33.47
N ALA A 88 13.06 5.84 33.10
CA ALA A 88 13.50 7.22 33.26
C ALA A 88 13.45 7.59 34.74
N ASP A 89 14.39 8.43 35.16
CA ASP A 89 14.38 9.04 36.49
C ASP A 89 14.08 10.53 36.33
N GLY A 90 12.87 10.93 36.75
CA GLY A 90 12.40 12.30 36.66
C GLY A 90 13.07 13.27 37.64
N GLU A 91 13.70 12.77 38.71
CA GLU A 91 14.40 13.61 39.69
C GLU A 91 15.83 13.92 39.24
N THR A 92 16.52 12.95 38.64
CA THR A 92 17.90 13.14 38.13
C THR A 92 17.96 13.56 36.66
N GLY A 93 16.84 13.55 35.94
CA GLY A 93 16.76 13.85 34.51
C GLY A 93 17.40 12.78 33.61
N VAL A 94 17.61 11.57 34.13
CA VAL A 94 18.29 10.49 33.40
C VAL A 94 17.29 9.81 32.48
N ARG A 95 17.64 9.74 31.20
CA ARG A 95 16.79 9.17 30.15
C ARG A 95 16.86 7.66 30.12
N SER A 96 15.73 7.03 29.85
CA SER A 96 15.59 5.59 29.68
C SER A 96 16.14 5.11 28.33
N LYS A 97 16.44 3.81 28.24
CA LYS A 97 16.71 3.15 26.95
C LYS A 97 15.59 3.35 25.94
N GLN A 98 14.34 3.35 26.38
CA GLN A 98 13.20 3.50 25.50
C GLN A 98 13.17 4.90 24.86
N GLU A 99 13.38 5.96 25.64
CA GLU A 99 13.37 7.34 25.14
C GLU A 99 14.52 7.60 24.17
N LEU A 100 15.72 7.10 24.48
CA LEU A 100 16.87 7.25 23.58
C LEU A 100 16.67 6.50 22.26
N GLN A 101 16.12 5.28 22.32
CA GLN A 101 15.80 4.52 21.11
C GLN A 101 14.72 5.19 20.28
N GLU A 102 13.69 5.76 20.92
CA GLU A 102 12.60 6.45 20.22
C GLU A 102 13.11 7.70 19.50
N GLU A 103 13.99 8.48 20.13
CA GLU A 103 14.61 9.64 19.48
C GLU A 103 15.43 9.24 18.23
N VAL A 104 16.27 8.20 18.34
CA VAL A 104 17.04 7.70 17.19
C VAL A 104 16.12 7.24 16.05
N ARG A 105 15.04 6.53 16.37
CA ARG A 105 14.05 6.07 15.38
C ARG A 105 13.32 7.25 14.74
N ALA A 106 12.86 8.20 15.54
CA ALA A 106 12.12 9.37 15.07
C ALA A 106 13.00 10.21 14.12
N GLN A 107 14.26 10.44 14.49
CA GLN A 107 15.19 11.19 13.66
C GLN A 107 15.45 10.46 12.33
N ALA A 108 15.70 9.15 12.36
CA ALA A 108 15.88 8.36 11.15
C ALA A 108 14.67 8.40 10.21
N VAL A 109 13.44 8.37 10.75
CA VAL A 109 12.20 8.49 9.97
C VAL A 109 12.13 9.86 9.28
N ILE A 110 12.44 10.94 10.00
CA ILE A 110 12.48 12.31 9.46
C ILE A 110 13.51 12.43 8.35
N ASP A 111 14.72 11.93 8.55
CA ASP A 111 15.80 12.03 7.57
C ASP A 111 15.51 11.20 6.31
N ILE A 112 14.94 10.01 6.44
CA ILE A 112 14.51 9.18 5.30
C ILE A 112 13.37 9.86 4.53
N GLU A 113 12.38 10.42 5.24
CA GLU A 113 11.28 11.16 4.59
C GLU A 113 11.82 12.37 3.82
N ARG A 114 12.75 13.14 4.41
CA ARG A 114 13.39 14.28 3.73
C ARG A 114 14.03 13.85 2.41
N ILE A 115 14.83 12.78 2.41
CA ILE A 115 15.44 12.24 1.18
C ILE A 115 14.38 11.86 0.14
N CYS A 116 13.30 11.20 0.57
CA CYS A 116 12.22 10.83 -0.34
C CYS A 116 11.61 12.08 -1.01
N ARG A 117 11.39 13.15 -0.24
CA ARG A 117 10.81 14.40 -0.75
C ARG A 117 11.78 15.15 -1.67
N GLU A 118 13.06 15.21 -1.34
CA GLU A 118 14.07 15.91 -2.13
C GLU A 118 14.37 15.21 -3.47
N SER A 119 14.40 13.87 -3.47
CA SER A 119 14.61 13.05 -4.67
C SER A 119 13.36 12.83 -5.52
N GLY A 120 12.17 13.08 -4.95
CA GLY A 120 10.90 12.72 -5.55
C GLY A 120 10.50 11.24 -5.39
N ALA A 121 11.32 10.41 -4.72
CA ALA A 121 11.04 9.01 -4.39
C ALA A 121 9.96 8.86 -3.29
N THR A 122 8.81 9.50 -3.50
CA THR A 122 7.70 9.64 -2.54
C THR A 122 6.58 8.63 -2.73
N CYS A 123 6.67 7.79 -3.78
CA CYS A 123 5.68 6.78 -4.07
C CYS A 123 5.48 5.83 -2.87
N GLY A 124 4.25 5.39 -2.69
CA GLY A 124 3.91 4.42 -1.66
C GLY A 124 2.55 3.82 -1.88
N LYS A 125 2.17 2.91 -0.98
CA LYS A 125 0.98 2.10 -1.17
C LYS A 125 0.14 1.95 0.09
N TRP A 126 -1.17 1.95 -0.09
CA TRP A 126 -2.12 1.38 0.86
C TRP A 126 -2.12 -0.15 0.73
N ILE A 127 -2.08 -0.84 1.87
CA ILE A 127 -2.00 -2.30 1.96
C ILE A 127 -3.30 -2.86 2.51
N PHE A 128 -3.85 -3.88 1.85
CA PHE A 128 -5.04 -4.63 2.27
C PHE A 128 -4.75 -6.13 2.32
N PHE A 129 -5.31 -6.81 3.31
CA PHE A 129 -5.36 -8.28 3.36
C PHE A 129 -6.79 -8.74 3.21
N VAL A 130 -7.07 -9.48 2.14
CA VAL A 130 -8.43 -9.86 1.77
C VAL A 130 -8.55 -11.38 1.71
N PRO A 131 -9.51 -12.00 2.43
CA PRO A 131 -9.72 -13.45 2.37
C PRO A 131 -10.00 -13.95 0.96
N ARG A 132 -9.46 -15.12 0.63
CA ARG A 132 -9.58 -15.74 -0.71
C ARG A 132 -11.02 -15.83 -1.23
N HIS A 133 -11.99 -16.14 -0.36
CA HIS A 133 -13.40 -16.23 -0.77
C HIS A 133 -14.04 -14.88 -1.18
N ARG A 134 -13.40 -13.74 -0.86
CA ARG A 134 -13.88 -12.39 -1.23
C ARG A 134 -13.01 -11.71 -2.28
N ILE A 135 -11.82 -12.24 -2.57
CA ILE A 135 -10.80 -11.51 -3.31
C ILE A 135 -11.26 -11.08 -4.69
N ASP A 136 -11.87 -11.96 -5.47
CA ASP A 136 -12.27 -11.64 -6.85
C ASP A 136 -13.27 -10.48 -6.90
N ARG A 137 -14.24 -10.46 -5.97
CA ARG A 137 -15.23 -9.39 -5.89
C ARG A 137 -14.61 -8.07 -5.45
N VAL A 138 -13.71 -8.14 -4.46
CA VAL A 138 -12.99 -6.96 -3.95
C VAL A 138 -12.08 -6.38 -5.03
N TRP A 139 -11.32 -7.23 -5.70
CA TRP A 139 -10.41 -6.86 -6.78
C TRP A 139 -11.16 -6.25 -7.96
N LEU A 140 -12.23 -6.89 -8.43
CA LEU A 140 -13.07 -6.34 -9.51
C LEU A 140 -13.55 -4.93 -9.21
N ARG A 141 -14.05 -4.71 -7.98
CA ARG A 141 -14.58 -3.41 -7.56
C ARG A 141 -13.48 -2.35 -7.43
N LEU A 142 -12.37 -2.70 -6.79
CA LEU A 142 -11.22 -1.81 -6.68
C LEU A 142 -10.70 -1.44 -8.07
N ALA A 143 -10.59 -2.43 -8.95
CA ALA A 143 -10.02 -2.22 -10.26
C ALA A 143 -10.84 -1.29 -11.16
N ARG A 144 -12.15 -1.48 -11.18
CA ARG A 144 -13.06 -0.52 -11.84
C ARG A 144 -12.94 0.87 -11.24
N SER A 145 -12.89 0.97 -9.92
CA SER A 145 -12.79 2.25 -9.24
C SER A 145 -11.51 3.00 -9.62
N VAL A 146 -10.38 2.30 -9.73
CA VAL A 146 -9.07 2.90 -10.11
C VAL A 146 -9.07 3.39 -11.54
N VAL A 147 -9.66 2.64 -12.47
CA VAL A 147 -9.58 2.94 -13.91
C VAL A 147 -10.64 3.96 -14.34
N GLU A 148 -11.89 3.79 -13.91
CA GLU A 148 -13.04 4.53 -14.44
C GLU A 148 -14.06 4.97 -13.38
N GLY A 149 -13.77 4.77 -12.08
CA GLY A 149 -14.70 5.08 -10.99
C GLY A 149 -14.15 6.10 -10.00
N ASP A 150 -14.61 6.03 -8.75
CA ASP A 150 -14.36 7.08 -7.75
C ASP A 150 -12.87 7.25 -7.39
N LEU A 151 -12.05 6.19 -7.51
CA LEU A 151 -10.60 6.33 -7.27
C LEU A 151 -9.89 7.02 -8.42
N ALA A 152 -10.43 6.95 -9.65
CA ALA A 152 -9.88 7.65 -10.80
C ALA A 152 -9.96 9.18 -10.65
N THR A 153 -10.82 9.70 -9.76
CA THR A 153 -10.91 11.14 -9.45
C THR A 153 -9.87 11.59 -8.41
N THR A 154 -9.17 10.65 -7.77
CA THR A 154 -8.14 10.91 -6.75
C THR A 154 -6.74 10.84 -7.36
N VAL A 155 -5.69 10.89 -6.52
CA VAL A 155 -4.30 10.66 -6.94
C VAL A 155 -3.92 9.18 -7.11
N ALA A 156 -4.76 8.23 -6.67
CA ALA A 156 -4.43 6.81 -6.77
C ALA A 156 -4.43 6.35 -8.24
N TRP A 157 -3.46 5.54 -8.66
CA TRP A 157 -3.26 5.29 -10.11
C TRP A 157 -2.92 3.85 -10.50
N GLU A 158 -2.38 3.08 -9.58
CA GLU A 158 -2.02 1.69 -9.85
C GLU A 158 -2.45 0.83 -8.68
N ALA A 159 -2.92 -0.37 -8.97
CA ALA A 159 -3.11 -1.39 -7.95
C ALA A 159 -2.53 -2.72 -8.40
N LYS A 160 -2.15 -3.52 -7.41
CA LYS A 160 -1.79 -4.92 -7.63
C LYS A 160 -2.38 -5.83 -6.59
N VAL A 161 -2.60 -7.07 -6.97
CA VAL A 161 -3.07 -8.14 -6.09
C VAL A 161 -2.20 -9.38 -6.27
N SER A 162 -1.88 -10.04 -5.17
CA SER A 162 -1.09 -11.27 -5.22
C SER A 162 -1.84 -12.38 -5.92
N THR A 163 -1.12 -13.20 -6.69
CA THR A 163 -1.61 -14.49 -7.20
C THR A 163 -1.63 -15.54 -6.09
N VAL A 164 -2.20 -16.71 -6.37
CA VAL A 164 -2.19 -17.85 -5.45
C VAL A 164 -0.80 -18.47 -5.43
N ARG A 165 -0.14 -18.42 -4.26
CA ARG A 165 1.17 -19.06 -4.07
C ARG A 165 1.10 -20.56 -4.32
N THR A 166 2.22 -21.14 -4.73
CA THR A 166 2.34 -22.57 -5.04
C THR A 166 2.12 -23.49 -3.84
N ASP A 167 2.40 -23.01 -2.62
CA ASP A 167 2.17 -23.73 -1.36
C ASP A 167 0.70 -23.65 -0.88
N ASP A 168 -0.12 -22.76 -1.46
CA ASP A 168 -1.55 -22.51 -1.18
C ASP A 168 -1.92 -22.51 0.33
N THR A 169 -0.98 -22.14 1.20
CA THR A 169 -1.21 -22.06 2.65
C THR A 169 -1.89 -20.75 3.05
N ASP A 170 -1.81 -19.73 2.19
CA ASP A 170 -2.28 -18.39 2.48
C ASP A 170 -3.80 -18.27 2.28
N LYS A 171 -4.49 -17.98 3.39
CA LYS A 171 -5.95 -17.80 3.40
C LYS A 171 -6.37 -16.43 2.86
N GLN A 172 -5.42 -15.55 2.57
CA GLN A 172 -5.63 -14.16 2.21
C GLN A 172 -4.70 -13.73 1.06
N HIS A 173 -5.18 -12.78 0.26
CA HIS A 173 -4.38 -12.10 -0.74
C HIS A 173 -3.98 -10.71 -0.26
N LEU A 174 -2.79 -10.28 -0.67
CA LEU A 174 -2.30 -8.93 -0.48
C LEU A 174 -2.74 -8.08 -1.68
N ILE A 175 -3.40 -6.96 -1.40
CA ILE A 175 -3.63 -5.88 -2.38
C ILE A 175 -2.79 -4.68 -1.99
N CYS A 176 -2.16 -4.05 -2.97
CA CYS A 176 -1.55 -2.74 -2.82
C CYS A 176 -2.25 -1.74 -3.77
N LEU A 177 -2.59 -0.56 -3.26
CA LEU A 177 -3.05 0.58 -4.06
C LEU A 177 -2.02 1.71 -3.95
N TYR A 178 -1.48 2.15 -5.07
CA TYR A 178 -0.37 3.09 -5.14
C TYR A 178 -0.82 4.54 -5.28
N LEU A 179 -0.10 5.41 -4.57
CA LEU A 179 -0.21 6.86 -4.61
C LEU A 179 1.15 7.43 -5.01
N PRO A 180 1.16 8.52 -5.78
CA PRO A 180 2.39 9.15 -6.27
C PRO A 180 3.26 9.71 -5.14
N ASN A 181 2.61 10.26 -4.11
CA ASN A 181 3.25 10.75 -2.90
C ASN A 181 2.45 10.31 -1.68
N ILE A 182 2.93 9.28 -0.97
CA ILE A 182 2.25 8.75 0.22
C ILE A 182 2.43 9.64 1.46
N TYR A 183 3.37 10.58 1.43
CA TYR A 183 3.63 11.51 2.52
C TYR A 183 2.75 12.78 2.42
N GLU A 184 2.01 12.96 1.33
CA GLU A 184 1.01 14.03 1.22
C GLU A 184 -0.26 13.63 1.99
N LYS A 185 -0.35 14.09 3.24
CA LYS A 185 -1.42 13.71 4.16
C LYS A 185 -2.81 13.98 3.57
N LYS A 186 -3.01 15.13 2.90
CA LYS A 186 -4.33 15.49 2.36
C LYS A 186 -4.77 14.51 1.27
N ALA A 187 -3.88 14.22 0.33
CA ALA A 187 -4.17 13.28 -0.76
C ALA A 187 -4.33 11.84 -0.25
N ALA A 188 -3.53 11.43 0.74
CA ALA A 188 -3.69 10.13 1.39
C ALA A 188 -5.04 9.99 2.10
N THR A 189 -5.51 11.05 2.78
CA THR A 189 -6.83 11.11 3.43
C THR A 189 -7.95 11.07 2.39
N GLU A 190 -7.88 11.84 1.31
CA GLU A 190 -8.89 11.83 0.24
C GLU A 190 -9.06 10.43 -0.38
N VAL A 191 -7.94 9.76 -0.68
CA VAL A 191 -7.97 8.37 -1.18
C VAL A 191 -8.59 7.42 -0.14
N LEU A 192 -8.31 7.62 1.14
CA LEU A 192 -8.89 6.82 2.23
C LEU A 192 -10.41 7.02 2.33
N GLU A 193 -10.90 8.26 2.22
CA GLU A 193 -12.33 8.57 2.25
C GLU A 193 -13.07 7.87 1.10
N VAL A 194 -12.53 7.96 -0.13
CA VAL A 194 -13.10 7.26 -1.30
C VAL A 194 -13.06 5.74 -1.12
N LEU A 195 -11.94 5.21 -0.64
CA LEU A 195 -11.78 3.77 -0.36
C LEU A 195 -12.87 3.28 0.60
N VAL A 196 -13.11 4.00 1.69
CA VAL A 196 -14.06 3.56 2.73
C VAL A 196 -15.51 3.83 2.30
N GLY A 197 -15.82 5.05 1.84
CA GLY A 197 -17.18 5.51 1.56
C GLY A 197 -17.74 5.03 0.21
N GLN A 198 -16.91 4.90 -0.82
CA GLN A 198 -17.37 4.56 -2.18
C GLN A 198 -16.99 3.14 -2.60
N VAL A 199 -15.76 2.71 -2.28
CA VAL A 199 -15.27 1.36 -2.61
C VAL A 199 -15.58 0.34 -1.51
N GLY A 200 -15.82 0.76 -0.27
CA GLY A 200 -16.10 -0.12 0.86
C GLY A 200 -14.92 -1.02 1.22
N LEU A 201 -13.72 -0.46 1.21
CA LEU A 201 -12.48 -1.09 1.63
C LEU A 201 -11.75 -0.18 2.60
N THR A 202 -11.30 -0.75 3.73
CA THR A 202 -10.45 -0.04 4.68
C THR A 202 -9.04 -0.64 4.62
N PRO A 203 -8.00 0.16 4.29
CA PRO A 203 -6.63 -0.33 4.29
C PRO A 203 -6.14 -0.59 5.70
N MET A 204 -5.23 -1.56 5.84
CA MET A 204 -4.57 -1.86 7.12
C MET A 204 -3.51 -0.80 7.43
N HIS A 205 -2.62 -0.55 6.46
CA HIS A 205 -1.46 0.33 6.63
C HIS A 205 -1.08 1.01 5.31
N ALA A 206 -0.44 2.18 5.40
CA ALA A 206 0.32 2.77 4.30
C ALA A 206 1.82 2.48 4.47
N LYS A 207 2.49 2.09 3.38
CA LYS A 207 3.94 1.85 3.36
C LYS A 207 4.59 2.62 2.19
N PRO A 208 5.61 3.46 2.44
CA PRO A 208 6.45 4.03 1.39
C PRO A 208 7.18 2.95 0.58
N ASP A 209 7.36 3.20 -0.72
CA ASP A 209 8.17 2.31 -1.56
C ASP A 209 9.62 2.29 -1.08
N MET A 210 10.17 3.44 -0.68
CA MET A 210 11.50 3.54 -0.08
C MET A 210 11.72 2.50 1.02
N TYR A 211 10.75 2.31 1.93
CA TYR A 211 10.85 1.33 3.01
C TYR A 211 10.90 -0.12 2.50
N THR A 212 10.32 -0.40 1.34
CA THR A 212 10.42 -1.71 0.69
C THR A 212 11.82 -1.92 0.11
N HIS A 213 12.37 -0.91 -0.55
CA HIS A 213 13.67 -0.97 -1.23
C HIS A 213 14.87 -0.98 -0.26
N ILE A 214 14.78 -0.29 0.87
CA ILE A 214 15.84 -0.32 1.89
C ILE A 214 15.75 -1.53 2.85
N GLY A 215 14.81 -2.46 2.60
CA GLY A 215 14.66 -3.66 3.43
C GLY A 215 13.97 -3.43 4.79
N LEU A 216 13.26 -2.31 4.96
CA LEU A 216 12.53 -2.03 6.20
C LEU A 216 11.21 -2.81 6.24
N TYR A 217 11.23 -3.94 6.94
CA TYR A 217 10.08 -4.82 7.16
C TYR A 217 9.76 -4.99 8.65
N THR A 218 8.70 -5.76 8.94
CA THR A 218 8.32 -6.04 10.33
C THR A 218 9.45 -6.82 11.02
N LYS A 219 9.70 -6.51 12.30
CA LYS A 219 10.80 -7.06 13.10
C LYS A 219 12.21 -6.65 12.64
N HIS A 220 12.33 -5.58 11.84
CA HIS A 220 13.64 -5.02 11.51
C HIS A 220 14.40 -4.62 12.79
N PRO A 221 15.73 -4.86 12.91
CA PRO A 221 16.48 -4.62 14.14
C PRO A 221 16.48 -3.16 14.64
N SER A 222 16.31 -2.17 13.77
CA SER A 222 16.14 -0.76 14.16
C SER A 222 14.92 -0.52 15.05
N GLY A 223 13.90 -1.38 14.97
CA GLY A 223 12.60 -1.16 15.59
C GLY A 223 11.76 -0.05 14.93
N ILE A 224 12.22 0.54 13.82
CA ILE A 224 11.44 1.50 13.03
C ILE A 224 10.24 0.77 12.43
N ARG A 225 9.07 1.40 12.53
CA ARG A 225 7.83 0.85 12.00
C ARG A 225 7.83 0.90 10.47
N PRO A 226 7.52 -0.20 9.76
CA PRO A 226 7.60 -0.25 8.29
C PRO A 226 6.37 0.38 7.59
N THR A 227 5.66 1.29 8.25
CA THR A 227 4.40 1.89 7.79
C THR A 227 4.23 3.28 8.39
N ILE A 228 3.71 4.23 7.62
CA ILE A 228 3.58 5.64 8.05
C ILE A 228 2.15 6.05 8.43
N TRP A 229 1.12 5.42 7.86
CA TRP A 229 -0.29 5.72 8.18
C TRP A 229 -1.08 4.45 8.50
N LYS A 230 -2.05 4.60 9.41
CA LYS A 230 -3.26 3.77 9.54
C LYS A 230 -4.47 4.65 9.25
N ALA A 231 -5.62 4.03 8.97
CA ALA A 231 -6.86 4.77 8.75
C ALA A 231 -7.17 5.76 9.90
N LYS A 232 -7.00 5.31 11.15
CA LYS A 232 -7.22 6.11 12.36
C LYS A 232 -6.21 7.24 12.61
N ASP A 233 -5.08 7.25 11.87
CA ASP A 233 -4.10 8.33 11.95
C ASP A 233 -4.53 9.53 11.06
N LEU A 234 -5.48 9.28 10.14
CA LEU A 234 -5.95 10.24 9.14
C LEU A 234 -7.41 10.66 9.32
N LEU A 235 -8.27 9.77 9.83
CA LEU A 235 -9.69 10.00 10.07
C LEU A 235 -10.07 9.56 11.49
N SER A 236 -11.03 10.23 12.11
CA SER A 236 -11.57 9.80 13.41
C SER A 236 -12.37 8.50 13.27
N GLU A 237 -12.62 7.82 14.39
CA GLU A 237 -13.41 6.59 14.39
C GLU A 237 -14.86 6.86 13.95
N GLU A 238 -15.42 8.00 14.34
CA GLU A 238 -16.75 8.46 13.94
C GLU A 238 -16.83 8.68 12.43
N ALA A 239 -15.87 9.42 11.86
CA ALA A 239 -15.82 9.68 10.42
C ALA A 239 -15.66 8.38 9.61
N LEU A 240 -14.83 7.45 10.08
CA LEU A 240 -14.69 6.13 9.46
C LEU A 240 -16.01 5.34 9.52
N GLN A 241 -16.71 5.39 10.65
CA GLN A 241 -17.98 4.69 10.83
C GLN A 241 -19.10 5.28 9.97
N GLU A 242 -19.15 6.61 9.83
CA GLU A 242 -20.08 7.32 8.95
C GLU A 242 -19.88 6.91 7.49
N LEU A 243 -18.65 6.97 6.98
CA LEU A 243 -18.31 6.53 5.62
C LEU A 243 -18.70 5.07 5.36
N GLN A 244 -18.46 4.18 6.33
CA GLN A 244 -18.86 2.76 6.22
C GLN A 244 -20.39 2.59 6.18
N ASN A 245 -21.14 3.39 6.95
CA ASN A 245 -22.59 3.37 6.98
C ASN A 245 -23.19 3.89 5.67
N GLU A 246 -22.63 4.97 5.12
CA GLU A 246 -23.00 5.53 3.82
C GLU A 246 -22.78 4.51 2.69
N TYR A 247 -21.61 3.87 2.67
CA TYR A 247 -21.32 2.79 1.73
C TYR A 247 -22.37 1.68 1.81
N GLY A 248 -22.67 1.22 3.03
CA GLY A 248 -23.65 0.16 3.31
C GLY A 248 -25.06 0.51 2.84
N SER A 249 -25.49 1.75 3.08
CA SER A 249 -26.81 2.25 2.70
C SER A 249 -26.94 2.39 1.17
N SER A 250 -25.95 3.01 0.53
CA SER A 250 -25.88 3.17 -0.93
C SER A 250 -25.86 1.82 -1.66
N HIS A 251 -25.13 0.84 -1.13
CA HIS A 251 -25.09 -0.51 -1.70
C HIS A 251 -26.39 -1.29 -1.53
N ARG A 252 -27.12 -1.09 -0.43
CA ARG A 252 -28.47 -1.68 -0.24
C ARG A 252 -29.48 -1.06 -1.21
N GLY A 253 -29.47 0.26 -1.36
CA GLY A 253 -30.34 0.97 -2.32
C GLY A 253 -30.11 0.52 -3.78
N ARG A 254 -28.85 0.44 -4.22
CA ARG A 254 -28.49 -0.05 -5.57
C ARG A 254 -28.92 -1.51 -5.83
N LYS A 255 -28.92 -2.37 -4.80
CA LYS A 255 -29.41 -3.75 -4.92
C LYS A 255 -30.93 -3.82 -5.05
N GLN A 256 -31.66 -3.03 -4.27
CA GLN A 256 -33.12 -3.00 -4.31
C GLN A 256 -33.63 -2.44 -5.64
N SER A 257 -33.00 -1.39 -6.18
CA SER A 257 -33.39 -0.83 -7.49
C SER A 257 -33.13 -1.80 -8.65
N LYS A 258 -31.99 -2.50 -8.66
CA LYS A 258 -31.70 -3.54 -9.66
C LYS A 258 -32.70 -4.70 -9.58
N ALA A 259 -33.07 -5.16 -8.38
CA ALA A 259 -34.06 -6.21 -8.20
C ALA A 259 -35.47 -5.78 -8.66
N ALA A 260 -35.83 -4.52 -8.44
CA ALA A 260 -37.11 -3.96 -8.90
C ALA A 260 -37.16 -3.79 -10.43
N SER A 261 -36.04 -3.41 -11.06
CA SER A 261 -35.95 -3.28 -12.52
C SER A 261 -36.02 -4.64 -13.23
N ALA A 262 -35.38 -5.69 -12.68
CA ALA A 262 -35.44 -7.03 -13.26
C ALA A 262 -36.86 -7.61 -13.25
N ARG A 263 -37.64 -7.35 -12.19
CA ARG A 263 -39.04 -7.81 -12.06
C ARG A 263 -40.04 -7.07 -12.94
N ARG A 264 -39.65 -5.99 -13.62
CA ARG A 264 -40.50 -5.25 -14.57
C ARG A 264 -40.24 -5.61 -16.04
N CYS A 265 -39.23 -6.44 -16.30
CA CYS A 265 -38.85 -6.88 -17.63
C CYS A 265 -39.21 -8.35 -17.91
N ASP A 266 -39.79 -9.05 -16.92
CA ASP A 266 -40.47 -10.34 -17.06
C ASP A 266 -41.99 -10.10 -17.10
#